data_AF-A0A5B1Q8M8-F1
#
_entry.id   AF-A0A5B1Q8M8-F1
#
_cell.length_a   1.000
_cell.length_b   1.000
_cell.length_c   1.000
_cell.angle_alpha   90.00
_cell.angle_beta   90.00
_cell.angle_gamma   90.00
#
_symmetry.space_group_name_H-M   'P 1'
#
loop_
_entity.id
_entity.type
_entity.pdbx_description
1 polymer ?
#
loop_
_entity_poly.entity_id
_entity_poly.type
_entity_poly.pdbx_seq_one_letter_code
_entity_poly.pdbx_strand_id
1 'polypeptide(L)'
;MAKAKAAPPSSSSGGKSAKKKKWSKGKVKDKAQHAVTLDKPTYDRILKEVPTFRFISQSILIERLKVNGSLARVAIRHLEKEGQIKRIVHHHGQLIYTRSTASTD
;
A
#
# COMPACT_ATOMS: atom_id res chain seq x y z
N MET A 1 -33.07 38.95 -49.21
CA MET A 1 -34.51 39.02 -48.85
C MET A 1 -34.99 37.57 -48.81
N ALA A 2 -35.66 36.97 -47.82
CA ALA A 2 -36.36 37.41 -46.61
C ALA A 2 -36.48 36.21 -45.62
N LYS A 3 -36.99 36.48 -44.41
CA LYS A 3 -37.08 35.64 -43.19
C LYS A 3 -38.29 34.65 -43.13
N ALA A 4 -38.12 33.60 -42.31
CA ALA A 4 -39.09 32.90 -41.40
C ALA A 4 -40.20 32.01 -42.03
N LYS A 5 -40.82 30.97 -41.40
CA LYS A 5 -41.10 30.62 -39.98
C LYS A 5 -41.72 29.18 -39.88
N ALA A 6 -41.42 28.42 -38.80
CA ALA A 6 -42.17 27.36 -38.05
C ALA A 6 -42.93 26.18 -38.78
N ALA A 7 -43.22 24.96 -38.27
CA ALA A 7 -42.90 23.95 -37.21
C ALA A 7 -44.03 22.86 -37.31
N PRO A 8 -44.13 21.71 -36.59
CA PRO A 8 -43.22 20.70 -35.98
C PRO A 8 -43.50 19.25 -36.57
N PRO A 9 -42.99 18.11 -36.04
CA PRO A 9 -43.54 17.49 -34.83
C PRO A 9 -42.54 16.79 -33.89
N SER A 10 -43.01 16.71 -32.66
CA SER A 10 -42.73 15.79 -31.56
C SER A 10 -41.75 14.61 -31.73
N SER A 11 -41.03 14.41 -30.62
CA SER A 11 -40.71 13.11 -30.01
C SER A 11 -39.91 12.12 -30.83
N SER A 12 -38.63 11.98 -30.48
CA SER A 12 -38.20 10.84 -29.66
C SER A 12 -36.68 10.75 -29.64
N SER A 13 -36.18 10.23 -28.51
CA SER A 13 -34.98 9.41 -28.48
C SER A 13 -33.62 10.09 -28.74
N GLY A 14 -32.83 10.17 -27.67
CA GLY A 14 -31.52 9.52 -27.76
C GLY A 14 -30.31 10.42 -27.80
N GLY A 15 -29.75 10.67 -26.62
CA GLY A 15 -28.35 10.28 -26.41
C GLY A 15 -27.30 11.38 -26.49
N LYS A 16 -26.36 11.25 -25.55
CA LYS A 16 -25.07 11.94 -25.46
C LYS A 16 -25.17 13.34 -24.90
N SER A 17 -25.46 13.38 -23.59
CA SER A 17 -24.86 14.37 -22.72
C SER A 17 -23.39 14.54 -23.13
N ALA A 18 -23.08 15.75 -23.60
CA ALA A 18 -21.73 16.14 -23.98
C ALA A 18 -20.78 15.71 -22.87
N LYS A 19 -19.98 14.67 -23.13
CA LYS A 19 -18.98 14.14 -22.20
C LYS A 19 -17.91 15.22 -22.07
N LYS A 20 -18.18 16.22 -21.21
CA LYS A 20 -17.23 17.29 -20.88
C LYS A 20 -15.93 16.60 -20.50
N LYS A 21 -14.87 16.85 -21.27
CA LYS A 21 -13.54 16.31 -20.98
C LYS A 21 -13.16 16.78 -19.58
N LYS A 22 -13.18 15.85 -18.62
CA LYS A 22 -12.74 16.11 -17.26
C LYS A 22 -11.22 16.15 -17.31
N TRP A 23 -10.66 17.34 -17.55
CA TRP A 23 -9.24 17.59 -17.39
C TRP A 23 -8.93 17.52 -15.90
N SER A 24 -8.69 16.31 -15.42
CA SER A 24 -8.15 16.05 -14.10
C SER A 24 -6.64 15.86 -14.29
N LYS A 25 -5.87 16.95 -14.22
CA LYS A 25 -4.42 16.85 -14.02
C LYS A 25 -4.18 16.47 -12.56
N GLY A 26 -4.48 15.21 -12.23
CA GLY A 26 -4.12 14.64 -10.94
C GLY A 26 -2.61 14.56 -10.88
N LYS A 27 -2.00 15.35 -9.99
CA LYS A 27 -0.59 15.17 -9.63
C LYS A 27 -0.51 13.85 -8.84
N VAL A 28 -0.27 12.75 -9.55
CA VAL A 28 -0.10 11.43 -8.95
C VAL A 28 1.32 11.39 -8.39
N LYS A 29 1.45 11.10 -7.09
CA LYS A 29 2.76 10.84 -6.48
C LYS A 29 3.32 9.56 -7.11
N ASP A 30 4.56 9.61 -7.57
CA ASP A 30 5.22 8.44 -8.15
C ASP A 30 5.23 7.28 -7.15
N LYS A 31 5.00 6.08 -7.70
CA LYS A 31 4.98 4.85 -6.92
C LYS A 31 6.35 4.61 -6.32
N ALA A 32 6.41 4.41 -5.00
CA ALA A 32 7.65 4.07 -4.33
C ALA A 32 8.16 2.71 -4.84
N GLN A 33 9.46 2.65 -5.13
CA GLN A 33 10.12 1.40 -5.51
C GLN A 33 10.54 0.62 -4.27
N HIS A 34 10.06 -0.61 -4.16
CA HIS A 34 10.39 -1.52 -3.06
C HIS A 34 11.31 -2.64 -3.56
N ALA A 35 12.30 -3.02 -2.74
CA ALA A 35 13.16 -4.15 -3.02
C ALA A 35 12.36 -5.46 -2.97
N VAL A 36 12.56 -6.32 -3.98
CA VAL A 36 11.89 -7.62 -4.13
C VAL A 36 12.87 -8.79 -3.94
N THR A 37 14.17 -8.52 -4.07
CA THR A 37 15.25 -9.47 -3.80
C THR A 37 15.86 -9.21 -2.42
N LEU A 38 16.33 -10.29 -1.79
CA LEU A 38 17.11 -10.20 -0.56
C LEU A 38 18.59 -10.24 -0.92
N ASP A 39 19.30 -9.20 -0.50
CA ASP A 39 20.74 -9.08 -0.64
C ASP A 39 21.34 -9.20 0.77
N LYS A 40 22.61 -9.61 0.88
CA LYS A 40 23.33 -9.60 2.18
C LYS A 40 23.15 -8.29 2.98
N PRO A 41 23.33 -7.09 2.40
CA PRO A 41 23.18 -5.85 3.16
C PRO A 41 21.74 -5.53 3.57
N THR A 42 20.72 -6.02 2.87
CA THR A 42 19.32 -5.85 3.31
C THR A 42 18.98 -6.83 4.42
N TYR A 43 19.48 -8.06 4.32
CA TYR A 43 19.33 -9.08 5.35
C TYR A 43 19.93 -8.65 6.70
N ASP A 44 21.18 -8.19 6.69
CA ASP A 44 21.86 -7.76 7.92
C ASP A 44 21.19 -6.54 8.57
N ARG A 45 20.60 -5.65 7.77
CA ARG A 45 19.82 -4.51 8.27
C ARG A 45 18.51 -4.95 8.92
N ILE A 46 17.79 -5.89 8.30
CA ILE A 46 16.54 -6.42 8.86
C ILE A 46 16.79 -7.03 10.25
N LEU A 47 17.82 -7.87 10.39
CA LEU A 47 18.15 -8.52 11.66
C LEU A 47 18.52 -7.53 12.76
N LYS A 48 19.21 -6.44 12.44
CA LYS A 48 19.64 -5.45 13.43
C LYS A 48 18.53 -4.45 13.79
N GLU A 49 17.81 -3.96 12.79
CA GLU A 49 16.87 -2.84 12.99
C GLU A 49 15.50 -3.29 13.48
N VAL A 50 14.97 -4.40 12.97
CA VAL A 50 13.59 -4.82 13.27
C VAL A 50 13.33 -5.09 14.75
N PRO A 51 14.22 -5.76 15.50
CA PRO A 51 14.03 -5.99 16.93
C PRO A 51 14.07 -4.72 17.78
N THR A 52 14.60 -3.61 17.27
CA THR A 52 14.62 -2.33 18.00
C THR A 52 13.26 -1.65 18.02
N PHE A 53 12.40 -1.95 17.04
CA PHE A 53 11.13 -1.27 16.86
C PHE A 53 10.13 -1.66 17.94
N ARG A 54 9.45 -0.66 18.51
CA ARG A 54 8.39 -0.91 19.49
C ARG A 54 7.16 -1.57 18.86
N PHE A 55 6.82 -1.19 17.63
CA PHE A 55 5.68 -1.74 16.89
C PHE A 55 6.18 -2.30 15.57
N ILE A 56 5.90 -3.59 15.31
CA ILE A 56 6.39 -4.33 14.15
C ILE A 56 5.17 -4.84 13.38
N SER A 57 5.06 -4.42 12.13
CA SER A 57 4.03 -4.86 11.18
C SER A 57 4.55 -4.80 9.76
N GLN A 58 3.87 -5.49 8.84
CA GLN A 58 4.23 -5.48 7.41
C GLN A 58 4.33 -4.05 6.82
N SER A 59 3.46 -3.12 7.23
CA SER A 59 3.44 -1.75 6.74
C SER A 59 4.68 -0.95 7.18
N ILE A 60 5.17 -1.18 8.39
CA ILE A 60 6.34 -0.47 8.94
C ILE A 60 7.62 -0.90 8.24
N LEU A 61 7.74 -2.19 7.92
CA LEU A 61 8.88 -2.70 7.17
C LEU A 61 8.93 -2.11 5.76
N ILE A 62 7.75 -1.93 5.12
CA ILE A 62 7.65 -1.27 3.81
C ILE A 62 8.09 0.20 3.89
N GLU A 63 7.67 0.92 4.92
CA GLU A 63 7.99 2.34 5.10
C GLU A 63 9.47 2.58 5.41
N ARG A 64 10.05 1.82 6.33
CA ARG A 64 11.42 2.05 6.84
C ARG A 64 12.49 1.39 6.00
N LEU A 65 12.33 0.10 5.70
CA LEU A 65 13.34 -0.71 5.04
C LEU A 65 13.17 -0.74 3.52
N LYS A 66 12.07 -0.16 3.00
CA LYS A 66 11.73 -0.13 1.57
C LYS A 66 11.70 -1.54 0.94
N VAL A 67 11.29 -2.54 1.72
CA VAL A 67 11.13 -3.93 1.26
C VAL A 67 9.68 -4.19 0.85
N ASN A 68 9.47 -5.12 -0.09
CA ASN A 68 8.12 -5.52 -0.48
C ASN A 68 7.39 -6.26 0.66
N GLY A 69 6.05 -6.19 0.68
CA GLY A 69 5.22 -6.83 1.69
C GLY A 69 5.36 -8.35 1.74
N SER A 70 5.64 -9.00 0.61
CA SER A 70 5.95 -10.43 0.57
C SER A 70 7.20 -10.77 1.39
N LEU A 71 8.29 -10.01 1.20
CA LEU A 71 9.52 -10.17 1.96
C LEU A 71 9.32 -9.83 3.44
N ALA A 72 8.58 -8.76 3.74
CA ALA A 72 8.25 -8.37 5.11
C ALA A 72 7.56 -9.52 5.88
N ARG A 73 6.62 -10.23 5.26
CA ARG A 73 5.95 -11.39 5.87
C ARG A 73 6.88 -12.58 6.08
N VAL A 74 7.87 -12.77 5.21
CA VAL A 74 8.89 -13.82 5.38
C VAL A 74 9.85 -13.43 6.51
N ALA A 75 10.32 -12.19 6.54
CA ALA A 75 11.22 -11.66 7.56
C ALA A 75 10.61 -11.74 8.96
N ILE A 76 9.33 -11.36 9.13
CA ILE A 76 8.63 -11.48 10.41
C ILE A 76 8.57 -12.94 10.87
N ARG A 77 8.25 -13.88 9.97
CA ARG A 77 8.24 -15.32 10.31
C ARG A 77 9.62 -15.85 10.68
N HIS A 78 10.69 -15.31 10.08
CA HIS A 78 12.06 -15.68 10.43
C HIS A 78 12.43 -15.18 11.83
N LEU A 79 12.18 -13.90 12.10
CA LEU A 79 12.46 -13.27 13.39
C LEU A 79 11.61 -13.85 14.53
N GLU A 80 10.38 -14.28 14.24
CA GLU A 80 9.52 -15.02 15.18
C GLU A 80 10.13 -16.38 15.52
N LYS A 81 10.65 -17.13 14.52
CA LYS A 81 11.33 -18.41 14.74
C LYS A 81 12.62 -18.28 15.55
N GLU A 82 13.37 -17.20 15.33
CA GLU A 82 14.58 -16.89 16.09
C GLU A 82 14.29 -16.32 17.50
N GLY A 83 13.02 -16.01 17.81
CA GLY A 83 12.62 -15.50 19.13
C GLY A 83 12.98 -14.03 19.39
N GLN A 84 13.39 -13.28 18.37
CA GLN A 84 13.76 -11.86 18.53
C GLN A 84 12.54 -10.93 18.69
N ILE A 85 11.37 -11.37 18.24
CA ILE A 85 10.12 -10.61 18.28
C ILE A 85 9.01 -11.45 18.92
N LYS A 86 8.14 -10.80 19.69
CA LYS A 86 6.98 -11.43 20.33
C LYS A 86 5.72 -11.11 19.53
N ARG A 87 4.89 -12.13 19.28
CA ARG A 87 3.61 -11.99 18.60
C ARG A 87 2.55 -11.49 19.58
N ILE A 88 1.78 -10.48 19.19
CA ILE A 88 0.61 -10.03 19.95
C ILE A 88 -0.67 -10.51 19.27
N VAL A 89 -0.90 -10.11 18.03
CA VAL A 89 -2.12 -10.43 17.28
C VAL A 89 -1.75 -11.06 15.95
N HIS A 90 -2.37 -12.20 15.67
CA HIS A 90 -2.29 -12.90 14.39
C HIS A 90 -3.66 -12.91 13.75
N HIS A 91 -3.85 -12.12 12.68
CA HIS A 91 -5.03 -12.14 11.83
C HIS A 91 -4.62 -12.19 10.36
N HIS A 92 -5.46 -12.72 9.48
CA HIS A 92 -5.13 -12.89 8.06
C HIS A 92 -4.76 -11.56 7.35
N GLY A 93 -5.39 -10.46 7.77
CA GLY A 93 -5.14 -9.12 7.21
C GLY A 93 -4.12 -8.28 7.98
N GLN A 94 -3.82 -8.64 9.22
CA GLN A 94 -2.98 -7.80 10.10
C GLN A 94 -2.10 -8.64 11.01
N LEU A 95 -0.81 -8.35 10.93
CA LEU A 95 0.27 -8.98 11.69
C LEU A 95 0.85 -7.94 12.64
N ILE A 96 0.70 -8.16 13.95
CA ILE A 96 1.19 -7.25 14.99
C ILE A 96 2.16 -7.97 15.89
N TYR A 97 3.38 -7.45 15.92
CA TYR A 97 4.49 -7.94 16.72
C TYR A 97 5.10 -6.79 17.53
N THR A 98 5.78 -7.15 18.60
CA THR A 98 6.60 -6.25 19.42
C THR A 98 7.99 -6.81 19.58
N ARG A 99 8.95 -5.95 19.93
CA ARG A 99 10.29 -6.39 20.33
C ARG A 99 10.24 -7.37 21.50
N SER A 100 11.18 -8.30 21.55
CA SER A 100 11.38 -9.11 22.74
C SER A 100 11.95 -8.24 23.87
N THR A 101 11.19 -8.09 24.95
CA THR A 101 11.70 -7.52 26.20
C THR A 101 12.46 -8.61 26.95
N ALA A 102 13.76 -8.40 27.19
CA ALA A 102 14.59 -9.31 28.00
C ALA A 102 14.14 -9.41 29.48
N SER A 103 13.13 -8.63 29.86
CA SER A 103 12.61 -8.50 31.22
C SER A 103 11.08 -8.55 31.20
N THR A 104 10.51 -9.70 30.83
CA THR A 104 9.13 -10.04 31.18
C THR A 104 8.94 -11.56 31.03
N ASP A 105 9.50 -12.29 32.00
CA ASP A 105 8.76 -13.15 32.94
C ASP A 105 9.46 -13.04 34.30
#